data_AF-A0AAU6T8S0-F1
#
_entry.id   AF-A0AAU6T8S0-F1
#
_cell.length_a   1.000
_cell.length_b   1.000
_cell.length_c   1.000
_cell.angle_alpha   90.00
_cell.angle_beta   90.00
_cell.angle_gamma   90.00
#
_symmetry.space_group_name_H-M   'P 1'
#
loop_
_entity.id
_entity.type
_entity.pdbx_description
1 polymer ?
#
loop_
_entity_poly.entity_id
_entity_poly.type
_entity_poly.pdbx_seq_one_letter_code
_entity_poly.pdbx_strand_id
1 'polypeptide(L)'
;MIDPKKLEEIAKQVHNALPPGIRSMGEEADKKIRQVLQAQLNKLDLVSREEFDVQTKVLLRTREKLAALEAKLAQLEQQLGPKGE
;
A
#
# COMPACT_ATOMS: atom_id res chain seq x y z
N MET A 1 -4.82 -4.05 -0.87
CA MET A 1 -5.53 -4.02 0.43
C MET A 1 -4.75 -4.88 1.38
N ILE A 2 -4.55 -4.46 2.64
CA ILE A 2 -3.93 -5.36 3.63
C ILE A 2 -4.92 -6.51 3.86
N ASP A 3 -4.54 -7.72 3.46
CA ASP A 3 -5.40 -8.88 3.58
C ASP A 3 -5.58 -9.23 5.07
N PRO A 4 -6.82 -9.44 5.54
CA PRO A 4 -7.07 -9.83 6.93
C PRO A 4 -6.32 -11.12 7.32
N LYS A 5 -6.09 -12.02 6.37
CA LYS A 5 -5.27 -13.23 6.55
C LYS A 5 -3.81 -12.92 6.89
N LYS A 6 -3.22 -11.88 6.29
CA LYS A 6 -1.83 -11.48 6.59
C LYS A 6 -1.73 -10.87 7.98
N LEU A 7 -2.73 -10.11 8.40
CA LEU A 7 -2.79 -9.55 9.75
C LEU A 7 -2.91 -10.67 10.80
N GLU A 8 -3.69 -11.69 10.49
CA GLU A 8 -3.87 -12.88 11.33
C GLU A 8 -2.63 -13.78 11.39
N GLU A 9 -1.88 -13.92 10.29
CA GLU A 9 -0.58 -14.59 10.25
C GLU A 9 0.48 -13.84 11.07
N ILE A 10 0.52 -12.51 10.98
CA ILE A 10 1.41 -11.68 11.81
C ILE A 10 1.03 -11.85 13.28
N ALA A 11 -0.26 -11.81 13.62
CA ALA A 11 -0.73 -12.03 14.99
C ALA A 11 -0.33 -13.42 15.52
N LYS A 12 -0.45 -14.47 14.70
CA LYS A 12 -0.01 -15.83 15.06
C LYS A 12 1.50 -15.95 15.20
N GLN A 13 2.28 -15.37 14.28
CA GLN A 13 3.74 -15.39 14.36
C GLN A 13 4.23 -14.66 15.62
N VAL A 14 3.61 -13.52 15.96
CA VAL A 14 3.92 -12.81 17.20
C VAL A 14 3.54 -13.66 18.41
N HIS A 15 2.37 -14.28 18.43
CA HIS A 15 1.94 -15.14 19.53
C HIS A 15 2.84 -16.39 19.71
N ASN A 16 3.38 -16.92 18.63
CA ASN A 16 4.28 -18.08 18.63
C ASN A 16 5.72 -17.72 18.97
N ALA A 17 6.16 -16.50 18.66
CA ALA A 17 7.48 -15.99 19.01
C ALA A 17 7.60 -15.56 20.48
N LEU A 18 6.47 -15.48 21.22
CA LEU A 18 6.49 -15.17 22.64
C LEU A 18 6.97 -16.38 23.47
N PRO A 19 8.00 -16.20 24.32
CA PRO A 19 8.48 -17.23 25.23
C PRO A 19 7.37 -17.76 26.15
N PRO A 20 7.41 -19.05 26.54
CA PRO A 20 6.39 -19.66 27.39
C PRO A 20 6.20 -18.94 28.75
N GLY A 21 7.26 -18.31 29.28
CA GLY A 21 7.18 -17.49 30.49
C GLY A 21 6.37 -16.19 30.36
N ILE A 22 6.18 -15.66 29.15
CA ILE A 22 5.36 -14.47 28.90
C ILE A 22 3.87 -14.84 28.82
N ARG A 23 3.52 -16.05 28.35
CA ARG A 23 2.13 -16.55 28.37
C ARG A 23 1.54 -16.64 29.78
N SER A 24 2.38 -16.85 30.79
CA SER A 24 1.97 -16.92 32.20
C SER A 24 1.97 -15.57 32.94
N MET A 25 2.45 -14.49 32.33
CA MET A 25 2.50 -13.15 32.97
C MET A 25 1.25 -12.28 32.74
N GLY A 26 0.18 -12.82 32.14
CA GLY A 26 -1.14 -12.19 32.11
C GLY A 26 -1.23 -10.86 31.32
N GLU A 27 -2.24 -10.05 31.68
CA GLU A 27 -2.65 -8.81 30.97
C GLU A 27 -1.53 -7.78 30.78
N GLU A 28 -0.56 -7.75 31.69
CA GLU A 28 0.52 -6.75 31.69
C GLU A 28 1.56 -7.02 30.61
N ALA A 29 1.80 -8.31 30.31
CA ALA A 29 2.56 -8.73 29.15
C ALA A 29 1.82 -8.41 27.85
N ASP A 30 0.52 -8.70 27.78
CA ASP A 30 -0.30 -8.46 26.59
C ASP A 30 -0.34 -6.96 26.23
N LYS A 31 -0.42 -6.09 27.25
CA LYS A 31 -0.36 -4.63 27.09
C LYS A 31 1.00 -4.16 26.55
N LYS A 32 2.12 -4.72 27.04
CA LYS A 32 3.47 -4.42 26.52
C LYS A 32 3.64 -4.90 25.08
N ILE A 33 3.13 -6.09 24.75
CA ILE A 33 3.21 -6.64 23.39
C ILE A 33 2.42 -5.76 22.41
N ARG A 34 1.20 -5.35 22.76
CA ARG A 34 0.42 -4.39 21.96
C ARG A 34 1.15 -3.08 21.75
N GLN A 35 1.78 -2.52 22.79
CA GLN A 35 2.56 -1.28 22.66
C GLN A 35 3.76 -1.45 21.73
N VAL A 36 4.49 -2.55 21.83
CA VAL A 36 5.63 -2.84 20.93
C VAL A 36 5.15 -3.01 19.50
N LEU A 37 4.07 -3.75 19.27
CA LEU A 37 3.48 -3.91 17.93
C LEU A 37 3.03 -2.57 17.35
N GLN A 38 2.34 -1.75 18.14
CA GLN A 38 1.92 -0.41 17.71
C GLN A 38 3.14 0.46 17.33
N ALA A 39 4.21 0.41 18.13
CA ALA A 39 5.44 1.14 17.87
C ALA A 39 6.18 0.62 16.62
N GLN A 40 6.15 -0.69 16.36
CA GLN A 40 6.77 -1.26 15.16
C GLN A 40 5.93 -0.99 13.90
N LEU A 41 4.61 -1.05 13.98
CA LEU A 41 3.72 -0.67 12.88
C LEU A 41 3.86 0.81 12.53
N ASN A 42 4.03 1.70 13.53
CA ASN A 42 4.32 3.11 13.29
C ASN A 42 5.72 3.37 12.69
N LYS A 43 6.65 2.42 12.82
CA LYS A 43 7.98 2.48 12.18
C LYS A 43 7.99 1.94 10.76
N LEU A 44 7.00 1.14 10.39
CA LEU A 44 6.77 0.82 8.99
C LEU A 44 6.24 2.10 8.34
N ASP A 45 6.77 2.45 7.16
CA ASP A 45 6.34 3.60 6.37
C ASP A 45 4.94 3.33 5.76
N LEU A 46 3.96 3.20 6.65
CA LEU A 46 2.58 2.88 6.32
C LEU A 46 1.89 4.16 5.90
N VAL A 47 1.66 4.28 4.59
CA VAL A 47 0.69 5.26 4.09
C VAL A 47 -0.70 4.92 4.60
N SER A 48 -1.41 5.93 5.06
CA SER A 48 -2.80 5.78 5.47
C SER A 48 -3.65 5.29 4.31
N ARG A 49 -4.78 4.64 4.63
CA ARG A 49 -5.73 4.18 3.60
C ARG A 49 -6.21 5.35 2.71
N GLU A 50 -6.41 6.51 3.31
CA GLU A 50 -6.83 7.73 2.60
C GLU A 50 -5.75 8.23 1.63
N GLU A 51 -4.49 8.28 2.05
CA GLU A 51 -3.36 8.66 1.17
C GLU A 51 -3.19 7.68 0.01
N PHE A 52 -3.33 6.37 0.27
CA PHE A 52 -3.31 5.35 -0.77
C PHE A 52 -4.42 5.56 -1.81
N ASP A 53 -5.64 5.84 -1.36
CA ASP A 53 -6.78 6.07 -2.24
C ASP A 53 -6.61 7.38 -3.05
N VAL A 54 -6.01 8.42 -2.46
CA VAL A 54 -5.65 9.66 -3.17
C VAL A 54 -4.61 9.39 -4.25
N GLN A 55 -3.53 8.68 -3.94
CA GLN A 55 -2.50 8.34 -4.93
C GLN A 55 -3.06 7.49 -6.08
N THR A 56 -3.97 6.56 -5.77
CA THR A 56 -4.66 5.76 -6.79
C THR A 56 -5.48 6.63 -7.74
N LYS A 57 -6.21 7.63 -7.22
CA LYS A 57 -6.96 8.60 -8.05
C LYS A 57 -6.05 9.47 -8.90
N VAL A 58 -4.91 9.90 -8.36
CA VAL A 58 -3.90 10.67 -9.11
C VAL A 58 -3.37 9.82 -10.26
N LEU A 59 -3.00 8.56 -10.00
CA LEU A 59 -2.51 7.65 -11.02
C LEU A 59 -3.54 7.41 -12.14
N LEU A 60 -4.81 7.21 -11.77
CA LEU A 60 -5.91 7.06 -12.75
C LEU A 60 -5.98 8.26 -13.69
N ARG A 61 -6.03 9.48 -13.13
CA ARG A 61 -6.08 10.72 -13.92
C ARG A 61 -4.85 10.90 -14.80
N THR A 62 -3.67 10.49 -14.33
CA THR A 62 -2.44 10.55 -15.14
C THR A 62 -2.52 9.60 -16.33
N ARG A 63 -3.05 8.38 -16.15
CA ARG A 63 -3.26 7.43 -17.27
C ARG A 63 -4.26 7.95 -18.29
N GLU A 64 -5.35 8.56 -17.84
CA GLU A 64 -6.34 9.20 -18.73
C GLU A 64 -5.71 10.32 -19.55
N LYS A 65 -4.93 11.20 -18.91
CA LYS A 65 -4.22 12.29 -19.58
C LYS A 65 -3.16 11.76 -20.56
N LEU A 66 -2.44 10.70 -20.19
CA LEU A 66 -1.45 10.06 -21.03
C LEU A 66 -2.10 9.52 -22.31
N ALA A 67 -3.19 8.74 -22.18
CA ALA A 67 -3.93 8.20 -23.32
C ALA A 67 -4.48 9.32 -24.24
N ALA A 68 -4.96 10.42 -23.67
CA ALA A 68 -5.42 11.56 -24.44
C ALA A 68 -4.28 12.26 -25.21
N LEU A 69 -3.08 12.34 -24.61
CA LEU A 69 -1.90 12.90 -25.29
C LEU A 69 -1.40 11.96 -26.39
N GLU A 70 -1.35 10.65 -26.15
CA GLU A 70 -1.00 9.64 -27.15
C GLU A 70 -1.95 9.71 -28.36
N ALA A 71 -3.26 9.83 -28.12
CA ALA A 71 -4.24 9.99 -29.19
C ALA A 71 -4.04 11.28 -30.00
N LYS A 72 -3.75 12.40 -29.33
CA LYS A 72 -3.43 13.67 -30.00
C LYS A 72 -2.15 13.59 -30.81
N LEU A 73 -1.12 12.92 -30.28
CA LEU A 73 0.15 12.72 -30.97
C LEU A 73 -0.07 11.89 -32.23
N ALA A 74 -0.79 10.77 -32.14
CA ALA A 74 -1.13 9.95 -33.31
C ALA A 74 -1.90 10.72 -34.39
N GLN A 75 -2.84 11.59 -33.98
CA GLN A 75 -3.56 12.47 -34.93
C GLN A 75 -2.62 13.46 -35.62
N LEU A 76 -1.69 14.07 -34.87
CA LEU A 76 -0.71 15.00 -35.42
C LEU A 76 0.27 14.28 -36.35
N GLU A 77 0.75 13.09 -35.97
CA GLU A 77 1.60 12.24 -36.81
C GLU A 77 0.90 11.84 -38.10
N GLN A 78 -0.40 11.56 -38.09
CA GLN A 78 -1.18 11.31 -39.30
C GLN A 78 -1.32 12.56 -40.19
N GLN A 79 -1.47 13.75 -39.59
CA GLN A 79 -1.57 15.01 -40.33
C GLN A 79 -0.22 15.46 -40.92
N LEU A 80 0.89 15.06 -40.29
CA LEU A 80 2.26 15.37 -40.71
C LEU A 80 2.90 14.25 -41.54
N GLY A 81 2.29 13.05 -41.58
CA GLY A 81 2.61 11.97 -42.50
C GLY A 81 2.53 12.45 -43.95
N PRO A 82 3.41 11.95 -44.83
CA PRO A 82 3.97 12.70 -45.94
C PRO A 82 2.90 13.35 -46.82
N LYS A 83 2.83 14.68 -46.77
CA LYS A 83 2.36 15.47 -47.91
C LYS A 83 3.31 15.18 -49.06
N GLY A 84 2.86 14.31 -49.97
CA GLY A 84 3.30 14.14 -51.35
C GLY A 84 4.74 14.47 -51.68
N GLU A 85 5.52 13.43 -51.95
CA GLU A 85 6.32 13.45 -53.19
C GLU A 85 5.39 13.54 -54.40
#